data_AF-A0A537VHE0-F1
#
_entry.id   AF-A0A537VHE0-F1
#
_cell.length_a   1.000
_cell.length_b   1.000
_cell.length_c   1.000
_cell.angle_alpha   90.00
_cell.angle_beta   90.00
_cell.angle_gamma   90.00
#
_symmetry.space_group_name_H-M   'P 1'
#
loop_
_entity.id
_entity.type
_entity.pdbx_description
1 polymer ?
#
loop_
_entity_poly.entity_id
_entity_poly.type
_entity_poly.pdbx_seq_one_letter_code
_entity_poly.pdbx_strand_id
1 'polypeptide(L)' 'MSVEDLEKYEADIELALYREYRDVVPMFRYLVETHRRFYLANKVDVVERTDSGGDV' A
#
# COMPACT_ATOMS: atom_id res chain seq x y z
N MET A 1 -1.36 -34.09 -5.86
CA MET A 1 -0.80 -32.98 -5.06
C MET A 1 -1.05 -33.32 -3.60
N SER A 2 -0.01 -33.37 -2.77
CA SER A 2 -0.15 -33.64 -1.34
C SER A 2 -0.47 -32.35 -0.57
N VAL A 3 -0.94 -32.48 0.68
CA VAL A 3 -1.16 -31.33 1.57
C VAL A 3 0.14 -30.55 1.80
N GLU A 4 1.26 -31.26 1.95
CA GLU A 4 2.58 -30.67 2.12
C GLU A 4 3.05 -29.88 0.88
N ASP A 5 2.72 -30.35 -0.33
CA ASP A 5 3.02 -29.60 -1.57
C ASP A 5 2.19 -28.31 -1.64
N LEU A 6 0.94 -28.34 -1.15
CA LEU A 6 0.05 -27.18 -1.12
C LEU A 6 0.56 -26.11 -0.15
N GLU A 7 0.95 -26.53 1.06
CA GLU A 7 1.52 -25.63 2.08
C GLU A 7 2.83 -25.00 1.61
N LYS A 8 3.71 -25.76 0.95
CA LYS A 8 4.94 -25.23 0.35
C LYS A 8 4.63 -24.20 -0.74
N TYR A 9 3.67 -24.51 -1.61
CA TYR A 9 3.26 -23.60 -2.67
C TYR A 9 2.68 -22.29 -2.12
N GLU A 10 1.85 -22.34 -1.08
CA GLU A 10 1.33 -21.15 -0.40
C GLU A 10 2.43 -20.30 0.20
N ALA A 11 3.38 -20.92 0.92
CA ALA A 11 4.52 -20.22 1.52
C ALA A 11 5.43 -19.56 0.48
N ASP A 12 5.68 -20.25 -0.65
CA ASP A 12 6.50 -19.72 -1.74
C ASP A 12 5.83 -18.51 -2.41
N ILE A 13 4.51 -18.53 -2.60
CA ILE A 13 3.75 -17.39 -3.13
C ILE A 13 3.79 -16.21 -2.16
N GLU A 14 3.58 -16.45 -0.87
CA GLU A 14 3.61 -15.38 0.13
C GLU A 14 4.98 -14.70 0.17
N LEU A 15 6.05 -15.49 0.12
CA LEU A 15 7.42 -14.98 0.05
C LEU A 15 7.70 -14.19 -1.24
N ALA A 16 7.19 -14.65 -2.38
CA ALA A 16 7.32 -13.94 -3.64
C ALA A 16 6.61 -12.59 -3.58
N LEU A 17 5.37 -12.56 -3.10
CA LEU A 17 4.59 -11.34 -2.94
C LEU A 17 5.30 -10.36 -2.00
N TYR A 18 5.80 -10.83 -0.87
CA TYR A 18 6.58 -10.00 0.05
C TYR A 18 7.80 -9.36 -0.64
N ARG A 19 8.54 -10.12 -1.44
CA ARG A 19 9.71 -9.62 -2.17
C ARG A 19 9.31 -8.55 -3.19
N GLU A 20 8.25 -8.78 -3.96
CA GLU A 20 7.75 -7.80 -4.93
C GLU A 20 7.41 -6.46 -4.25
N TYR A 21 6.67 -6.50 -3.14
CA TYR A 21 6.38 -5.29 -2.37
C TYR A 21 7.65 -4.64 -1.81
N ARG A 22 8.53 -5.43 -1.18
CA ARG A 22 9.78 -4.95 -0.60
C ARG A 22 10.67 -4.24 -1.63
N ASP A 23 10.73 -4.77 -2.86
CA ASP A 23 11.59 -4.24 -3.91
C ASP A 23 11.01 -2.95 -4.52
N VAL A 24 9.68 -2.83 -4.55
CA VAL A 24 8.97 -1.67 -5.10
C VAL A 24 8.87 -0.50 -4.11
N VAL A 25 8.72 -0.77 -2.80
CA VAL A 25 8.54 0.26 -1.77
C VAL A 25 9.63 1.36 -1.78
N PRO A 26 10.93 1.06 -1.92
CA PRO A 26 11.99 2.07 -2.00
C PRO A 26 11.89 3.03 -3.19
N MET A 27 11.09 2.71 -4.22
CA MET A 27 10.83 3.61 -5.35
C MET A 27 9.93 4.80 -4.98
N PHE A 28 9.32 4.78 -3.79
CA PHE A 28 8.43 5.82 -3.30
C PHE A 28 9.07 6.63 -2.18
N ARG A 29 8.94 7.95 -2.28
CA ARG A 29 9.49 8.87 -1.28
C ARG A 29 8.60 9.04 -0.04
N TYR A 30 7.30 8.82 -0.19
CA TYR A 30 6.31 9.10 0.85
C TYR A 30 5.32 7.96 0.99
N LEU A 31 4.92 7.72 2.25
CA LEU A 31 3.75 6.95 2.62
C LEU A 31 2.74 7.93 3.21
N VAL A 32 1.58 8.05 2.56
CA VAL A 32 0.50 8.96 2.94
C VAL A 32 -0.62 8.14 3.58
N GLU A 33 -0.84 8.36 4.86
CA GLU A 33 -1.93 7.75 5.60
C GLU A 33 -3.18 8.64 5.56
N THR A 34 -4.33 8.00 5.38
CA THR A 34 -5.65 8.58 5.58
C THR A 34 -6.45 7.67 6.49
N HIS A 35 -7.56 8.17 7.03
CA HIS A 35 -8.47 7.40 7.89
C HIS A 35 -8.95 6.04 7.32
N ARG A 36 -8.88 5.81 6.01
CA ARG A 36 -9.34 4.56 5.37
C ARG A 36 -8.26 3.81 4.60
N ARG A 37 -7.14 4.45 4.23
CA ARG A 37 -6.22 3.95 3.20
C ARG A 37 -4.81 4.50 3.40
N PHE A 38 -3.83 3.73 2.95
CA PHE A 38 -2.45 4.14 2.76
C PHE A 38 -2.13 4.28 1.28
N TYR A 39 -1.34 5.29 0.94
CA TYR A 39 -0.89 5.55 -0.42
C TYR A 39 0.63 5.68 -0.45
N LEU A 40 1.27 5.07 -1.45
CA LEU A 40 2.67 5.31 -1.77
C LEU A 40 2.75 6.39 -2.86
N ALA A 41 3.60 7.39 -2.64
CA ALA A 41 3.68 8.54 -3.54
C ALA A 41 5.11 9.08 -3.65
N ASN A 42 5.46 9.59 -4.83
CA ASN A 42 6.73 10.30 -5.05
C ASN A 42 6.64 11.81 -4.83
N LYS A 43 5.43 12.36 -4.85
CA LYS A 43 5.12 13.75 -4.53
C LYS A 43 3.79 13.80 -3.78
N VAL A 44 3.71 14.66 -2.78
CA VAL A 44 2.50 14.91 -1.99
C VAL A 44 2.18 16.40 -2.09
N ASP A 45 0.93 16.71 -2.35
CA ASP A 45 0.39 18.07 -2.34
C ASP A 45 -0.81 18.09 -1.39
N VAL A 46 -0.83 19.03 -0.45
CA VAL A 46 -1.85 19.13 0.61
C VAL A 46 -2.64 20.39 0.37
N VAL A 47 -3.91 20.21 0.01
CA VAL A 47 -4.86 21.32 -0.13
C VAL A 47 -5.74 21.34 1.10
N GLU A 48 -5.56 22.36 1.93
CA GLU A 48 -6.48 22.63 3.03
C GLU A 48 -7.83 23.04 2.45
N ARG A 49 -8.86 22.22 2.67
CA ARG A 49 -10.23 22.66 2.45
C ARG A 49 -10.66 23.46 3.68
N THR A 50 -10.63 24.78 3.55
CA THR A 50 -11.42 25.62 4.45
C THR A 50 -12.88 25.39 4.08
N ASP A 51 -13.69 24.90 5.02
CA ASP A 51 -15.15 24.82 4.87
C ASP A 51 -15.71 26.25 4.87
N SER A 52 -15.54 26.96 3.75
CA SER A 52 -16.20 28.25 3.47
C SER A 52 -17.42 27.98 2.59
N GLY A 53 -18.31 27.12 3.08
CA GLY A 53 -19.53 26.70 2.40
C GLY A 53 -20.72 26.55 3.34
N GLY A 54 -20.74 27.29 4.46
CA GLY A 54 -21.94 27.50 5.25
C GLY A 54 -22.77 28.63 4.63
N ASP A 55 -23.99 28.29 4.20
CA ASP A 55 -25.16 29.12 3.89
C ASP A 55 -24.96 30.41 3.06
N VAL A 56 -25.34 30.34 1.77
CA VAL A 56 -26.23 31.30 1.08
C VAL A 56 -27.05 30.59 0.00
#